data_AF-A0A9Q9MM78-F1
#
_entry.id   AF-A0A9Q9MM78-F1
#
_cell.length_a   1.000
_cell.length_b   1.000
_cell.length_c   1.000
_cell.angle_alpha   90.00
_cell.angle_beta   90.00
_cell.angle_gamma   90.00
#
_symmetry.space_group_name_H-M   'P 1'
#
loop_
_entity.id
_entity.type
_entity.pdbx_description
1 polymer ?
#
loop_
_entity_poly.entity_id
_entity_poly.type
_entity_poly.pdbx_seq_one_letter_code
_entity_poly.pdbx_strand_id
1 'polypeptide(L)' 'MARVCTSCERSLSDSEFPTQNGRVVNVCVLCRNDIKRAQTRLAPIRRDPEQIQLNNVAALWHGPVRRTHLLRYAA' A
#
# COMPACT_ATOMS: atom_id res chain seq x y z
N MET A 1 -28.47 13.01 -5.57
CA MET A 1 -28.66 11.98 -6.61
C MET A 1 -27.59 10.89 -6.38
N ALA A 2 -27.75 9.71 -6.98
CA ALA A 2 -26.72 8.67 -6.89
C ALA A 2 -25.79 8.76 -8.12
N ARG A 3 -24.48 8.70 -7.91
CA ARG A 3 -23.45 8.67 -8.96
C ARG A 3 -22.65 7.38 -8.89
N VAL A 4 -22.17 6.94 -10.04
CA VAL A 4 -21.33 5.75 -10.15
C VAL A 4 -19.87 6.15 -10.10
N CYS A 5 -19.10 5.53 -9.21
CA CYS A 5 -17.67 5.73 -9.13
C CYS A 5 -16.97 5.07 -10.33
N THR A 6 -16.12 5.80 -11.06
CA THR A 6 -15.37 5.26 -12.21
C THR A 6 -14.24 4.31 -11.83
N SER A 7 -13.90 4.19 -10.54
CA SER A 7 -12.81 3.33 -10.06
C SER A 7 -13.28 2.03 -9.42
N CYS A 8 -14.43 2.03 -8.74
CA CYS A 8 -14.96 0.83 -8.07
C CYS A 8 -16.39 0.49 -8.47
N GLU A 9 -16.98 1.23 -9.43
CA GLU A 9 -18.29 0.98 -10.04
C GLU A 9 -19.48 0.99 -9.08
N ARG A 10 -19.27 1.36 -7.81
CA ARG A 10 -20.32 1.51 -6.82
C ARG A 10 -21.19 2.74 -7.12
N SER A 11 -22.50 2.57 -6.98
CA SER A 11 -23.48 3.67 -6.96
C SER A 11 -23.55 4.26 -5.55
N LEU A 12 -23.15 5.52 -5.41
CA LEU A 12 -22.94 6.19 -4.13
C LEU A 12 -23.60 7.57 -4.12
N SER A 13 -23.79 8.15 -2.93
CA SER A 13 -24.32 9.50 -2.78
C SER A 13 -23.36 10.57 -3.33
N ASP A 14 -23.89 11.69 -3.83
CA ASP A 14 -23.07 12.83 -4.29
C ASP A 14 -22.06 13.32 -3.22
N SER A 15 -22.40 13.19 -1.93
CA SER A 15 -21.51 13.56 -0.81
C SER A 15 -20.24 12.72 -0.71
N GLU A 16 -20.19 11.54 -1.34
CA GLU A 16 -19.02 10.66 -1.35
C GLU A 16 -18.02 10.98 -2.47
N PHE A 17 -18.31 12.00 -3.29
CA PHE A 17 -17.44 12.43 -4.38
C PHE A 17 -16.77 13.76 -4.03
N PRO A 18 -15.42 13.80 -3.92
CA PRO A 18 -14.72 15.01 -3.53
C PRO A 18 -14.68 16.03 -4.68
N THR A 19 -14.55 17.30 -4.31
CA THR A 19 -14.32 18.41 -5.25
C THR A 19 -12.81 18.64 -5.44
N GLN A 20 -12.36 18.76 -6.68
CA GLN A 20 -10.99 19.11 -7.04
C GLN A 20 -11.01 20.27 -8.04
N ASN A 21 -10.28 21.35 -7.75
CA ASN A 21 -10.25 22.56 -8.58
C ASN A 21 -11.66 23.09 -8.91
N GLY A 22 -12.56 23.09 -7.92
CA GLY A 22 -13.95 23.54 -8.07
C GLY A 22 -14.87 22.57 -8.83
N ARG A 23 -14.42 21.39 -9.25
CA ARG A 23 -15.22 20.39 -9.96
C ARG A 23 -15.34 19.10 -9.16
N VAL A 24 -16.55 18.53 -9.08
CA VAL A 24 -16.76 17.20 -8.48
C VAL A 24 -16.14 16.14 -9.38
N VAL A 25 -15.27 15.29 -8.83
CA VAL A 25 -14.66 14.19 -9.59
C VAL A 25 -15.53 12.94 -9.54
N ASN A 26 -15.44 12.08 -10.56
CA ASN A 26 -16.22 10.83 -10.63
C ASN A 26 -15.58 9.66 -9.86
N VAL A 27 -14.57 9.93 -9.03
CA VAL A 27 -13.91 8.92 -8.19
C VAL A 27 -14.27 9.20 -6.74
N CYS A 28 -14.86 8.22 -6.06
CA CYS A 28 -15.28 8.38 -4.67
C CYS A 28 -14.08 8.62 -3.74
N VAL A 29 -14.36 9.20 -2.56
CA VAL A 29 -13.33 9.54 -1.55
C VAL A 29 -12.46 8.33 -1.18
N LEU A 30 -13.05 7.15 -1.04
CA LEU A 30 -12.32 5.93 -0.68
C LEU A 30 -11.30 5.52 -1.75
N CYS A 31 -11.74 5.36 -3.00
CA CYS A 31 -10.84 5.02 -4.11
C CYS A 31 -9.75 6.08 -4.29
N ARG A 32 -10.09 7.36 -4.13
CA ARG A 32 -9.12 8.44 -4.19
C ARG A 32 -8.06 8.33 -3.09
N ASN A 33 -8.46 7.96 -1.87
CA ASN A 33 -7.53 7.75 -0.76
C ASN A 33 -6.62 6.56 -1.01
N ASP A 34 -7.15 5.47 -1.57
CA ASP A 34 -6.35 4.29 -1.94
C ASP A 34 -5.34 4.61 -3.03
N ILE A 35 -5.74 5.34 -4.08
CA ILE A 35 -4.84 5.82 -5.13
C ILE A 35 -3.74 6.69 -4.54
N LYS A 36 -4.09 7.64 -3.65
CA LYS A 36 -3.09 8.47 -2.95
C LYS A 36 -2.13 7.63 -2.13
N ARG A 37 -2.64 6.66 -1.36
CA ARG A 37 -1.82 5.76 -0.54
C ARG A 37 -0.86 4.94 -1.42
N ALA A 38 -1.33 4.39 -2.53
CA ALA A 38 -0.51 3.63 -3.47
C ALA A 38 0.60 4.48 -4.13
N GLN A 39 0.33 5.76 -4.37
CA GLN A 39 1.31 6.70 -4.94
C GLN A 39 2.25 7.30 -3.88
N THR A 40 1.91 7.18 -2.60
CA THR A 40 2.71 7.75 -1.51
C THR A 40 4.01 6.98 -1.41
N ARG A 41 5.15 7.67 -1.62
CA ARG A 41 6.46 7.09 -1.35
C ARG A 41 6.59 6.85 0.15
N LEU A 42 6.64 5.58 0.54
CA LEU A 42 6.94 5.20 1.92
C LEU A 42 8.36 5.63 2.27
N ALA A 43 8.56 6.08 3.51
CA ALA A 43 9.91 6.30 4.01
C ALA A 43 10.70 4.99 3.93
N PRO A 44 12.01 5.04 3.66
CA PRO A 44 12.85 3.86 3.74
C PRO A 44 12.66 3.18 5.10
N ILE A 45 12.45 1.86 5.08
CA ILE A 45 12.38 1.07 6.31
C ILE A 45 13.73 1.19 7.00
N ARG A 46 13.75 1.69 8.23
CA ARG A 46 14.98 1.73 9.02
C ARG A 46 15.42 0.29 9.28
N ARG A 47 16.71 0.03 9.08
CA ARG A 47 17.28 -1.29 9.36
C ARG A 47 17.36 -1.45 10.86
N ASP A 48 16.57 -2.38 11.37
CA ASP A 48 16.62 -2.82 12.75
C ASP A 48 17.46 -4.11 12.82
N PRO A 49 18.64 -4.07 13.47
CA PRO A 49 19.51 -5.24 13.62
C PRO A 49 18.80 -6.44 14.26
N GLU A 50 17.92 -6.21 15.24
CA GLU A 50 17.20 -7.27 15.94
C GLU A 50 16.20 -7.93 14.99
N GLN A 51 15.43 -7.13 14.25
CA GLN A 51 14.48 -7.64 13.26
C GLN A 51 15.19 -8.43 12.14
N ILE A 52 16.36 -7.98 11.69
CA ILE A 52 17.17 -8.70 10.70
C ILE A 52 17.63 -10.05 11.27
N GLN A 53 18.08 -10.08 12.52
CA GLN A 53 18.47 -11.32 13.19
C GLN A 53 17.30 -12.30 13.31
N LEU A 54 16.14 -11.84 13.77
CA LEU A 54 14.93 -12.65 13.90
C LEU A 54 14.47 -13.21 12.55
N ASN A 55 14.47 -12.40 11.50
CA ASN A 55 14.13 -12.83 10.14
C ASN A 55 15.11 -13.89 9.61
N ASN A 56 16.41 -13.71 9.86
CA ASN A 56 17.42 -14.69 9.47
C ASN A 56 17.24 -16.02 10.22
N VAL A 57 16.96 -15.96 11.53
CA VAL A 57 16.65 -17.15 12.33
C VAL A 57 15.40 -17.84 11.79
N ALA A 58 14.29 -17.11 11.60
CA ALA A 58 13.06 -17.69 11.06
C ALA A 58 13.28 -18.32 9.67
N ALA A 59 14.04 -17.68 8.78
CA ALA A 59 14.37 -18.23 7.46
C ALA A 59 15.17 -19.54 7.53
N LEU A 60 15.98 -19.74 8.58
CA LEU A 60 16.69 -21.00 8.83
C LEU A 60 15.74 -22.08 9.38
N TRP A 61 14.79 -21.70 10.25
CA TRP A 61 13.83 -22.62 10.87
C TRP A 61 12.79 -23.17 9.88
N HIS A 62 12.26 -22.33 9.00
CA HIS A 62 11.25 -22.73 8.00
C HIS A 62 11.83 -23.43 6.77
N GLY A 63 13.15 -23.62 6.76
CA GLY A 63 13.85 -24.19 5.62
C GLY A 63 14.01 -23.20 4.47
N PRO A 64 15.13 -23.25 3.75
CA PRO A 64 15.39 -22.35 2.64
C PRO A 64 14.62 -22.79 1.39
N VAL A 65 13.86 -21.88 0.76
CA VAL A 65 13.45 -22.09 -0.64
C VAL A 65 14.71 -22.10 -1.56
N ARG A 66 15.78 -21.37 -1.19
CA ARG A 66 17.15 -21.54 -1.72
C ARG A 66 18.22 -21.15 -0.69
N ARG A 67 19.20 -22.03 -0.42
CA ARG A 67 20.29 -21.87 0.58
C ARG A 67 21.36 -20.81 0.24
N THR A 68 21.23 -20.11 -0.89
CA THR A 68 22.31 -19.31 -1.47
C THR A 68 22.24 -17.82 -1.15
N HIS A 69 21.11 -17.31 -0.63
CA HIS A 69 20.94 -15.89 -0.32
C HIS A 69 20.48 -15.69 1.13
N LEU A 70 21.38 -15.88 2.09
CA LEU A 70 21.23 -15.16 3.36
C LEU A 70 21.28 -13.67 3.03
N LEU A 71 20.49 -12.82 3.70
CA LEU A 71 20.39 -11.37 3.48
C LEU A 71 21.68 -10.62 3.93
N ARG A 72 22.86 -11.15 3.59
CA ARG A 72 24.19 -10.61 3.93
C ARG A 72 24.43 -9.20 3.38
N TYR A 73 23.62 -8.73 2.44
CA TYR A 73 23.73 -7.40 1.82
C TYR A 73 22.46 -6.54 1.97
N ALA A 74 21.63 -6.78 2.99
CA ALA A 74 20.60 -5.80 3.36
C ALA A 74 21.21 -4.56 4.09
N ALA A 75 22.42 -4.13 3.70
CA ALA A 75 23.22 -3.01 4.22
C ALA A 75 23.46 -1.93 3.14
#